data_AF-A0A2T6DKI1-F1
#
_entry.id   AF-A0A2T6DKI1-F1
#
_cell.length_a   1.000
_cell.length_b   1.000
_cell.length_c   1.000
_cell.angle_alpha   90.00
_cell.angle_beta   90.00
_cell.angle_gamma   90.00
#
_symmetry.space_group_name_H-M   'P 1'
#
loop_
_entity.id
_entity.type
_entity.pdbx_description
1 polymer ?
#
loop_
_entity_poly.entity_id
_entity_poly.type
_entity_poly.pdbx_seq_one_letter_code
_entity_poly.pdbx_strand_id
1 'polypeptide(L)'
;MQQPHSIDEHTSGKVVSPFAYSEVSEVPRKSSGGAIVLWSAVILILLGAGAVGGVFLSRYLSDPYRTLEAFPVSKYLDTPRALAGSKFKGELRVEADLGWKEGVGRLMLFSMSEDSRPVAVMVPAGVANGIYFTKGQSYMAELEVKEGGLIYANSCRKN
;
A
#
# COMPACT_ATOMS: atom_id res chain seq x y z
N MET A 1 7.44 94.71 74.77
CA MET A 1 6.71 94.80 73.49
C MET A 1 7.45 93.92 72.49
N GLN A 2 7.30 92.59 72.52
CA GLN A 2 6.14 91.77 72.14
C GLN A 2 5.84 91.75 70.62
N GLN A 3 6.24 90.65 69.96
CA GLN A 3 5.39 89.82 69.08
C GLN A 3 4.08 89.45 69.81
N PRO A 4 2.94 89.06 69.16
CA PRO A 4 2.83 87.94 68.18
C PRO A 4 1.71 88.19 67.12
N HIS A 5 0.95 87.25 66.48
CA HIS A 5 0.81 85.78 66.53
C HIS A 5 0.11 85.22 65.26
N SER A 6 0.58 84.11 64.67
CA SER A 6 -0.22 83.09 63.89
C SER A 6 -1.00 83.55 62.61
N ILE A 7 -1.43 82.70 61.67
CA ILE A 7 -2.03 81.34 61.76
C ILE A 7 -1.56 80.41 60.64
N ASP A 8 -1.37 79.13 61.01
CA ASP A 8 -1.04 77.98 60.19
C ASP A 8 -2.24 77.42 59.41
N GLU A 9 -2.01 76.67 58.32
CA GLU A 9 -2.91 75.55 57.98
C GLU A 9 -2.17 74.34 57.39
N HIS A 10 -2.48 73.16 57.93
CA HIS A 10 -1.94 71.85 57.57
C HIS A 10 -2.63 71.24 56.34
N THR A 11 -1.88 70.56 55.46
CA THR A 11 -2.26 69.29 54.80
C THR A 11 -1.02 68.68 54.12
N SER A 12 -0.88 67.38 53.89
CA SER A 12 -1.41 66.17 54.54
C SER A 12 -0.45 65.02 54.20
N GLY A 13 -0.12 64.14 55.14
CA GLY A 13 0.92 63.13 54.95
C GLY A 13 0.54 62.05 53.93
N LYS A 14 1.32 61.90 52.84
CA LYS A 14 1.17 60.79 51.90
C LYS A 14 1.74 59.50 52.52
N VAL A 15 0.91 58.78 53.25
CA VAL A 15 1.26 57.49 53.86
C VAL A 15 1.48 56.45 52.75
N VAL A 16 2.73 55.98 52.60
CA VAL A 16 3.10 54.86 51.72
C VAL A 16 3.38 53.65 52.61
N SER A 17 2.78 52.48 52.29
CA SER A 17 2.96 51.29 53.12
C SER A 17 4.33 50.64 52.89
N PRO A 18 4.99 50.11 53.94
CA PRO A 18 6.30 49.45 53.81
C PRO A 18 6.23 48.07 53.12
N PHE A 19 5.02 47.59 52.79
CA PHE A 19 4.78 46.30 52.14
C PHE A 19 4.55 46.40 50.62
N ALA A 20 4.75 47.58 50.02
CA ALA A 20 4.58 47.78 48.58
C ALA A 20 5.60 47.03 47.69
N TYR A 21 6.64 46.44 48.30
CA TYR A 21 7.64 45.59 47.63
C TYR A 21 7.39 44.10 47.90
N SER A 22 6.21 43.61 47.51
CA SER A 22 6.08 42.18 47.17
C SER A 22 6.62 41.99 45.76
N GLU A 23 7.84 41.47 45.63
CA GLU A 23 8.39 41.06 44.34
C GLU A 23 7.44 40.03 43.70
N VAL A 24 6.76 40.42 42.62
CA VAL A 24 5.96 39.50 41.83
C VAL A 24 6.93 38.61 41.07
N SER A 25 7.22 37.44 41.63
CA SER A 25 8.04 36.42 40.96
C SER A 25 7.44 36.10 39.59
N GLU A 26 8.07 36.58 38.52
CA GLU A 26 7.69 36.23 37.16
C GLU A 26 7.88 34.72 36.97
N VAL A 27 6.78 33.97 37.04
CA VAL A 27 6.79 32.54 36.75
C VAL A 27 7.27 32.37 35.30
N PRO A 28 8.41 31.72 35.04
CA PRO A 28 8.96 31.63 33.70
C PRO A 28 7.98 30.86 32.81
N ARG A 29 7.33 31.57 31.88
CA ARG A 29 6.43 30.96 30.90
C ARG A 29 7.26 30.09 29.95
N LYS A 30 7.38 28.81 30.30
CA LYS A 30 8.03 27.77 29.48
C LYS A 30 7.50 27.84 28.06
N SER A 31 8.33 28.31 27.12
CA SER A 31 7.91 28.59 25.75
C SER A 31 7.53 27.29 25.04
N SER A 32 6.23 27.14 24.77
CA SER A 32 5.65 25.91 24.21
C SER A 32 6.06 25.63 22.75
N GLY A 33 6.73 26.58 22.08
CA GLY A 33 7.16 26.47 20.69
C GLY A 33 8.01 25.22 20.41
N GLY A 34 8.94 24.87 21.30
CA GLY A 34 9.75 23.65 21.14
C GLY A 34 8.92 22.36 21.19
N ALA A 35 7.87 22.32 22.01
CA ALA A 35 6.94 21.20 22.05
C ALA A 35 6.09 21.13 20.78
N ILE A 36 5.58 22.26 20.28
CA ILE A 36 4.78 22.32 19.04
C ILE A 36 5.60 21.84 17.84
N VAL A 37 6.87 22.28 17.72
CA VAL A 37 7.77 21.81 16.66
C VAL A 37 8.01 20.30 16.77
N LEU A 38 8.29 19.78 17.97
CA LEU A 38 8.51 18.34 18.20
C LEU A 38 7.26 17.49 17.89
N TRP A 39 6.07 17.94 18.30
CA TRP A 39 4.80 17.28 17.94
C TRP A 39 4.53 17.31 16.43
N SER A 40 4.82 18.42 15.75
CA SER A 40 4.66 18.52 14.29
C SER A 40 5.59 17.54 13.55
N ALA A 41 6.84 17.39 14.01
CA ALA A 41 7.79 16.43 13.45
C ALA A 41 7.32 14.98 13.64
N VAL A 42 6.81 14.61 14.83
CA VAL A 42 6.26 13.28 15.11
C VAL A 42 5.05 12.96 14.22
N ILE A 43 4.13 13.93 14.03
CA ILE A 43 2.97 13.77 13.13
C ILE A 43 3.43 13.56 11.68
N LEU A 44 4.44 14.30 11.22
CA LEU A 44 4.95 14.22 9.85
C LEU A 44 5.67 12.88 9.60
N ILE A 45 6.41 12.36 10.59
CA ILE A 45 6.99 11.01 10.55
C ILE A 45 5.90 9.93 10.52
N LEU A 46 4.84 10.05 11.35
CA LEU A 46 3.72 9.12 11.36
C LEU A 46 2.94 9.12 10.03
N LEU A 47 2.72 10.30 9.42
CA LEU A 47 2.11 10.42 8.10
C LEU A 47 3.00 9.80 7.01
N GLY A 48 4.31 10.03 7.05
CA GLY A 48 5.26 9.41 6.12
C GLY A 48 5.28 7.89 6.25
N ALA A 49 5.40 7.36 7.46
CA ALA A 49 5.35 5.93 7.74
C ALA A 49 4.00 5.30 7.37
N GLY A 50 2.89 5.99 7.64
CA GLY A 50 1.55 5.57 7.25
C GLY A 50 1.34 5.55 5.73
N ALA A 51 1.87 6.53 4.99
CA ALA A 51 1.82 6.55 3.53
C ALA A 51 2.68 5.43 2.91
N VAL A 52 3.91 5.25 3.38
CA VAL A 52 4.81 4.17 2.90
C VAL A 52 4.23 2.79 3.24
N GLY A 53 3.75 2.61 4.47
CA GLY A 53 3.09 1.38 4.91
C GLY A 53 1.81 1.09 4.13
N GLY A 54 0.97 2.11 3.88
CA GLY A 54 -0.25 2.00 3.08
C GLY A 54 0.02 1.61 1.63
N VAL A 55 1.05 2.17 0.99
CA VAL A 55 1.47 1.79 -0.36
C VAL A 55 2.00 0.35 -0.40
N PHE A 56 2.79 -0.08 0.60
CA PHE A 56 3.26 -1.46 0.70
C PHE A 56 2.12 -2.46 0.93
N LEU A 57 1.20 -2.13 1.85
CA LEU A 57 0.06 -2.99 2.17
C LEU A 57 -0.93 -3.09 1.00
N SER A 58 -1.16 -1.99 0.29
CA SER A 58 -1.95 -1.97 -0.96
C SER A 58 -1.36 -2.89 -2.02
N ARG A 59 -0.03 -2.85 -2.25
CA ARG A 59 0.65 -3.76 -3.17
C ARG A 59 0.60 -5.22 -2.74
N TYR A 60 0.66 -5.50 -1.44
CA TYR A 60 0.61 -6.87 -0.90
C TYR A 60 -0.80 -7.46 -0.93
N LEU A 61 -1.83 -6.64 -0.69
CA LEU A 61 -3.23 -7.02 -0.82
C LEU A 61 -3.68 -7.14 -2.28
N SER A 62 -2.99 -6.49 -3.22
CA SER A 62 -3.33 -6.54 -4.65
C SER A 62 -2.77 -7.74 -5.42
N ASP A 63 -2.13 -8.74 -4.78
CA ASP A 63 -1.61 -9.92 -5.50
C ASP A 63 -2.77 -10.82 -5.96
N PRO A 64 -3.13 -10.84 -7.26
CA PRO A 64 -4.31 -11.54 -7.74
C PRO A 64 -4.16 -13.07 -7.68
N TYR A 65 -2.93 -13.57 -7.56
CA TYR A 65 -2.65 -15.00 -7.50
C TYR A 65 -2.83 -15.62 -6.11
N ARG A 66 -3.16 -14.82 -5.08
CA ARG A 66 -3.25 -15.29 -3.68
C ARG A 66 -4.57 -15.98 -3.35
N THR A 67 -5.63 -15.68 -4.08
CA THR A 67 -6.98 -16.25 -3.91
C THR A 67 -7.33 -17.32 -4.95
N LEU A 68 -6.46 -17.57 -5.93
CA LEU A 68 -6.68 -18.52 -7.00
C LEU A 68 -6.21 -19.93 -6.61
N GLU A 69 -7.09 -20.92 -6.76
CA GLU A 69 -6.78 -22.33 -6.60
C GLU A 69 -5.83 -22.83 -7.72
N ALA A 70 -5.06 -23.87 -7.44
CA ALA A 70 -4.21 -24.51 -8.45
C ALA A 70 -5.05 -25.14 -9.58
N PHE A 71 -4.58 -25.05 -10.83
CA PHE A 71 -5.33 -25.55 -11.99
C PHE A 71 -5.49 -27.08 -11.96
N PRO A 72 -6.72 -27.63 -11.88
CA PRO A 72 -6.92 -29.05 -11.64
C PRO A 72 -6.90 -29.87 -12.95
N VAL A 73 -5.70 -30.22 -13.44
CA VAL A 73 -5.49 -30.89 -14.74
C VAL A 73 -6.34 -32.14 -14.92
N SER A 74 -6.41 -33.06 -13.93
CA SER A 74 -7.28 -34.24 -13.99
C SER A 74 -8.74 -33.88 -14.28
N LYS A 75 -9.31 -32.98 -13.45
CA LYS A 75 -10.71 -32.55 -13.56
C LYS A 75 -10.98 -31.81 -14.87
N TYR A 76 -10.00 -31.07 -15.39
CA TYR A 76 -10.07 -30.42 -16.69
C TYR A 76 -10.12 -31.45 -17.84
N LEU A 77 -9.28 -32.49 -17.80
CA LEU A 77 -9.27 -33.53 -18.84
C LEU A 77 -10.55 -34.39 -18.80
N ASP A 78 -11.07 -34.68 -17.60
CA ASP A 78 -12.28 -35.49 -17.42
C ASP A 78 -13.58 -34.71 -17.71
N THR A 79 -13.68 -33.44 -17.32
CA THR A 79 -14.91 -32.63 -17.48
C THR A 79 -14.59 -31.13 -17.66
N PRO A 80 -14.04 -30.73 -18.82
CA PRO A 80 -13.58 -29.34 -19.04
C PRO A 80 -14.72 -28.31 -18.96
N ARG A 81 -15.93 -28.70 -19.36
CA ARG A 81 -17.13 -27.85 -19.31
C ARG A 81 -17.55 -27.48 -17.87
N ALA A 82 -17.25 -28.32 -16.88
CA ALA A 82 -17.58 -28.03 -15.49
C ALA A 82 -16.64 -27.00 -14.84
N LEU A 83 -15.57 -26.60 -15.54
CA LEU A 83 -14.64 -25.55 -15.12
C LEU A 83 -14.85 -24.23 -15.87
N ALA A 84 -15.76 -24.18 -16.85
CA ALA A 84 -16.01 -22.98 -17.65
C ALA A 84 -16.43 -21.79 -16.76
N GLY A 85 -15.85 -20.62 -17.03
CA GLY A 85 -15.99 -19.40 -16.22
C GLY A 85 -15.13 -19.37 -14.94
N SER A 86 -14.44 -20.47 -14.60
CA SER A 86 -13.59 -20.54 -13.41
C SER A 86 -12.15 -20.09 -13.70
N LYS A 87 -11.54 -19.45 -12.70
CA LYS A 87 -10.16 -18.94 -12.74
C LYS A 87 -9.27 -19.72 -11.79
N PHE A 88 -8.04 -19.99 -12.23
CA PHE A 88 -7.05 -20.79 -11.52
C PHE A 88 -5.65 -20.19 -11.66
N LYS A 89 -4.76 -20.61 -10.78
CA LYS A 89 -3.33 -20.38 -10.86
C LYS A 89 -2.65 -21.59 -11.49
N GLY A 90 -1.93 -21.39 -12.58
CA GLY A 90 -1.10 -22.42 -13.21
C GLY A 90 0.39 -22.09 -13.08
N GLU A 91 1.19 -23.01 -12.56
CA GLU A 91 2.63 -23.00 -12.81
C GLU A 91 2.89 -23.80 -14.08
N LEU A 92 3.02 -23.05 -15.18
CA LEU A 92 3.09 -23.53 -16.56
C LEU A 92 4.54 -23.79 -16.98
N ARG A 93 4.88 -25.02 -17.35
CA ARG A 93 6.15 -25.34 -18.00
C ARG A 93 5.95 -25.47 -19.51
N VAL A 94 6.71 -24.72 -20.32
CA VAL A 94 6.55 -24.72 -21.79
C VAL A 94 6.98 -26.07 -22.39
N GLU A 95 6.06 -26.76 -23.06
CA GLU A 95 6.36 -28.00 -23.79
C GLU A 95 6.55 -27.77 -25.30
N ALA A 96 5.67 -26.95 -25.91
CA ALA A 96 5.74 -26.59 -27.32
C ALA A 96 4.99 -25.28 -27.61
N ASP A 97 5.42 -24.57 -28.65
CA ASP A 97 4.61 -23.55 -29.32
C ASP A 97 3.87 -24.22 -30.48
N LEU A 98 2.54 -24.12 -30.53
CA LEU A 98 1.71 -24.69 -31.60
C LEU A 98 1.46 -23.68 -32.72
N GLY A 99 1.78 -22.41 -32.52
CA GLY A 99 1.64 -21.36 -33.51
C GLY A 99 1.15 -20.03 -32.92
N TRP A 100 1.33 -18.98 -33.70
CA TRP A 100 0.91 -17.63 -33.34
C TRP A 100 0.05 -17.03 -34.46
N LYS A 101 -0.82 -16.08 -34.09
CA LYS A 101 -1.60 -15.27 -35.02
C LYS A 101 -1.66 -13.83 -34.53
N GLU A 102 -1.32 -12.91 -35.42
CA GLU A 102 -1.36 -11.47 -35.17
C GLU A 102 -2.76 -11.02 -34.71
N GLY A 103 -2.81 -10.11 -33.75
CA GLY A 103 -4.04 -9.63 -33.11
C GLY A 103 -4.77 -10.65 -32.20
N VAL A 104 -4.45 -11.94 -32.28
CA VAL A 104 -5.09 -12.99 -31.46
C VAL A 104 -4.18 -13.42 -30.30
N GLY A 105 -2.97 -13.92 -30.60
CA GLY A 105 -2.06 -14.46 -29.59
C GLY A 105 -1.28 -15.68 -30.05
N ARG A 106 -0.81 -16.48 -29.08
CA ARG A 106 -0.08 -17.74 -29.29
C ARG A 106 -0.87 -18.88 -28.69
N LEU A 107 -0.94 -20.01 -29.38
CA LEU A 107 -1.45 -21.26 -28.83
C LEU A 107 -0.25 -22.13 -28.44
N MET A 108 -0.18 -22.55 -27.18
CA MET A 108 1.00 -23.24 -26.64
C MET A 108 0.59 -24.45 -25.82
N LEU A 109 1.44 -25.47 -25.80
CA LEU A 109 1.33 -26.60 -24.87
C LEU A 109 2.16 -26.31 -23.62
N PHE A 110 1.53 -26.48 -22.47
CA PHE A 110 2.19 -26.41 -21.17
C PHE A 110 1.88 -27.66 -20.34
N SER A 111 2.87 -28.17 -19.62
CA SER A 111 2.66 -29.08 -18.49
C SER A 111 2.54 -28.26 -17.19
N MET A 112 1.93 -28.82 -16.15
CA MET A 112 1.89 -28.18 -14.82
C MET A 112 3.00 -28.77 -13.94
N SER A 113 3.47 -28.03 -12.92
CA SER A 113 4.42 -28.58 -11.94
C SER A 113 3.91 -29.85 -11.23
N GLU A 114 2.59 -29.95 -11.00
CA GLU A 114 1.96 -31.10 -10.35
C GLU A 114 1.55 -32.21 -11.32
N ASP A 115 1.53 -31.95 -12.63
CA ASP A 115 1.02 -32.88 -13.65
C ASP A 115 1.71 -32.70 -15.00
N SER A 116 2.39 -33.75 -15.45
CA SER A 116 3.16 -33.76 -16.70
C SER A 116 2.30 -33.84 -17.97
N ARG A 117 0.98 -34.04 -17.86
CA ARG A 117 0.08 -34.08 -19.02
C ARG A 117 -0.04 -32.70 -19.67
N PRO A 118 0.31 -32.54 -20.96
CA PRO A 118 0.29 -31.23 -21.60
C PRO A 118 -1.14 -30.77 -21.88
N VAL A 119 -1.43 -29.51 -21.54
CA VAL A 119 -2.68 -28.82 -21.86
C VAL A 119 -2.44 -27.68 -22.85
N ALA A 120 -3.37 -27.50 -23.79
CA ALA A 120 -3.32 -26.40 -24.75
C ALA A 120 -3.90 -25.12 -24.12
N VAL A 121 -3.09 -24.06 -24.08
CA VAL A 121 -3.46 -22.75 -23.52
C VAL A 121 -3.31 -21.69 -24.60
N MET A 122 -4.35 -20.88 -24.78
CA MET A 122 -4.32 -19.67 -25.59
C MET A 122 -3.74 -18.53 -24.76
N VAL A 123 -2.59 -18.00 -25.17
CA VAL A 123 -1.97 -16.80 -24.58
C VAL A 123 -2.31 -15.60 -25.47
N PRO A 124 -3.22 -14.70 -25.05
CA PRO A 124 -3.64 -13.55 -25.86
C PRO A 124 -2.46 -12.64 -26.22
N ALA A 125 -2.53 -11.96 -27.37
CA ALA A 125 -1.46 -11.10 -27.87
C ALA A 125 -1.02 -10.02 -26.84
N GLY A 126 -1.97 -9.45 -26.09
CA GLY A 126 -1.67 -8.48 -25.03
C GLY A 126 -0.92 -9.06 -23.82
N VAL A 127 -1.03 -10.36 -23.56
CA VAL A 127 -0.33 -11.07 -22.48
C VAL A 127 1.01 -11.63 -22.96
N ALA A 128 1.09 -12.07 -24.22
CA ALA A 128 2.33 -12.56 -24.83
C ALA A 128 3.34 -11.44 -25.14
N ASN A 129 2.93 -10.17 -25.15
CA ASN A 129 3.78 -9.05 -25.50
C ASN A 129 4.96 -8.90 -24.51
N GLY A 130 6.19 -8.89 -25.02
CA GLY A 130 7.41 -8.87 -24.22
C GLY A 130 7.80 -10.20 -23.55
N ILE A 131 6.98 -11.27 -23.66
CA ILE A 131 7.31 -12.58 -23.08
C ILE A 131 7.85 -13.52 -24.15
N TYR A 132 9.13 -13.88 -24.01
CA TYR A 132 9.76 -14.95 -24.78
C TYR A 132 9.55 -16.28 -24.05
N PHE A 133 8.66 -17.10 -24.60
CA PHE A 133 8.39 -18.46 -24.12
C PHE A 133 9.45 -19.42 -24.67
N THR A 134 10.25 -20.01 -23.78
CA THR A 134 11.31 -20.98 -24.15
C THR A 134 10.97 -22.36 -23.59
N LYS A 135 11.09 -23.40 -24.43
CA LYS A 135 10.81 -24.79 -24.02
C LYS A 135 11.57 -25.17 -22.74
N GLY A 136 10.85 -25.81 -21.82
CA GLY A 136 11.35 -26.26 -20.53
C GLY A 136 11.41 -25.20 -19.42
N GLN A 137 11.21 -23.90 -19.73
CA GLN A 137 11.08 -22.84 -18.71
C GLN A 137 9.69 -22.85 -18.06
N SER A 138 9.63 -22.44 -16.79
CA SER A 138 8.39 -22.30 -16.01
C SER A 138 7.93 -20.84 -15.90
N TYR A 139 6.61 -20.65 -15.91
CA TYR A 139 5.94 -19.36 -15.82
C TYR A 139 4.72 -19.49 -14.90
N MET A 140 4.41 -18.45 -14.15
CA MET A 140 3.20 -18.36 -13.34
C MET A 140 2.12 -17.62 -14.15
N ALA A 141 0.93 -18.21 -14.29
CA ALA A 141 -0.17 -17.63 -15.05
C ALA A 141 -1.52 -17.71 -14.33
N GLU A 142 -2.39 -16.74 -14.61
CA GLU A 142 -3.82 -16.86 -14.32
C GLU A 142 -4.48 -17.54 -15.53
N LEU A 143 -5.08 -18.70 -15.29
CA LEU A 143 -5.78 -19.49 -16.29
C LEU A 143 -7.28 -19.36 -16.10
N GLU A 144 -8.00 -19.06 -17.17
CA GLU A 144 -9.46 -19.05 -17.22
C GLU A 144 -9.93 -20.08 -18.25
N VAL A 145 -10.78 -21.02 -17.82
CA VAL A 145 -11.43 -21.94 -18.76
C VAL A 145 -12.67 -21.25 -19.32
N LYS A 146 -12.73 -21.04 -20.63
CA LYS A 146 -13.87 -20.40 -21.31
C LYS A 146 -14.81 -21.44 -21.93
N GLU A 147 -15.86 -20.95 -22.58
CA GLU A 147 -16.80 -21.79 -23.32
C GLU A 147 -16.09 -22.75 -24.29
N GLY A 148 -16.68 -23.94 -24.47
CA GLY A 148 -16.04 -25.04 -25.21
C GLY A 148 -14.92 -25.75 -24.45
N GLY A 149 -14.50 -25.25 -23.28
CA GLY A 149 -13.39 -25.81 -22.50
C GLY A 149 -12.01 -25.26 -22.89
N LEU A 150 -11.94 -24.16 -23.64
CA LEU A 150 -10.67 -23.56 -24.05
C LEU A 150 -10.00 -22.83 -22.88
N ILE A 151 -8.74 -23.13 -22.57
CA ILE A 151 -7.98 -22.44 -21.54
C ILE A 151 -7.36 -21.15 -22.12
N TYR A 152 -7.57 -20.02 -21.44
CA TYR A 152 -6.95 -18.73 -21.74
C TYR A 152 -6.04 -18.30 -20.60
N ALA A 153 -4.85 -17.79 -20.92
CA ALA A 153 -3.99 -17.11 -19.95
C ALA A 153 -4.39 -15.62 -19.87
N ASN A 154 -4.99 -15.20 -18.76
CA ASN A 154 -5.35 -13.79 -18.53
C ASN A 154 -4.13 -12.93 -18.16
N SER A 155 -3.14 -13.56 -17.53
CA SER A 155 -1.86 -12.94 -17.16
C SER A 155 -0.78 -14.02 -17.13
N CYS A 156 0.47 -13.62 -17.36
CA CYS A 156 1.62 -14.51 -17.33
C CYS A 156 2.85 -13.74 -16.84
N ARG A 157 3.64 -14.34 -15.95
CA ARG A 157 4.95 -13.84 -15.51
C ARG A 157 5.93 -15.00 -15.45
N LYS A 158 7.21 -14.75 -15.70
CA LYS A 158 8.25 -15.76 -15.46
C LYS A 158 8.29 -16.11 -13.96
N ASN A 159 8.44 -17.41 -13.64
CA ASN A 159 8.70 -17.87 -12.27
C ASN A 159 10.21 -17.82 -11.95
#